data_AF-A0AA35PUA7-F1
#
_entry.id   AF-A0AA35PUA7-F1
#
_cell.length_a   1.000
_cell.length_b   1.000
_cell.length_c   1.000
_cell.angle_alpha   90.00
_cell.angle_beta   90.00
_cell.angle_gamma   90.00
#
_symmetry.space_group_name_H-M   'P 1'
#
loop_
_entity.id
_entity.type
_entity.pdbx_description
1 polymer ?
#
loop_
_entity_poly.entity_id
_entity_poly.type
_entity_poly.pdbx_seq_one_letter_code
_entity_poly.pdbx_strand_id
1 'polypeptide(L)'
;MSSSSTRLRIRAKRWCDVAYNFLIGEDGLVYEGRGWRNVGSHTYGYNDLSLGIAFIGTFVERSPNEAAWKALKCLLDFSVKVGYLSPDYLVVAHSDVSNLVSPGEPIRSEISKWPNYRHN
;
A
#
# COMPACT_ATOMS: atom_id res chain seq x y z
N MET A 1 15.22 -40.91 -11.88
CA MET A 1 14.71 -39.64 -12.45
C MET A 1 14.08 -38.86 -11.31
N SER A 2 14.80 -37.89 -10.75
CA SER A 2 14.36 -37.09 -9.60
C SER A 2 13.57 -35.88 -10.11
N SER A 3 12.26 -35.84 -9.88
CA SER A 3 11.45 -34.66 -10.15
C SER A 3 11.23 -33.91 -8.82
N SER A 4 12.15 -33.01 -8.51
CA SER A 4 12.02 -32.09 -7.38
C SER A 4 10.97 -31.02 -7.70
N SER A 5 9.70 -31.28 -7.37
CA SER A 5 8.69 -30.21 -7.27
C SER A 5 9.06 -29.31 -6.08
N THR A 6 9.76 -28.22 -6.36
CA THR A 6 9.97 -27.13 -5.41
C THR A 6 8.61 -26.52 -5.08
N ARG A 7 7.97 -27.00 -4.01
CA ARG A 7 6.78 -26.36 -3.42
C ARG A 7 7.18 -24.95 -2.99
N LEU A 8 6.61 -23.93 -3.63
CA LEU A 8 6.58 -22.57 -3.11
C LEU A 8 5.89 -22.60 -1.74
N ARG A 9 6.70 -22.54 -0.69
CA ARG A 9 6.24 -22.52 0.70
C ARG A 9 5.82 -21.09 1.03
N ILE A 10 4.55 -20.77 0.80
CA ILE A 10 3.93 -19.54 1.29
C ILE A 10 3.90 -19.62 2.82
N ARG A 11 4.86 -18.99 3.50
CA ARG A 11 4.74 -18.68 4.93
C ARG A 11 3.72 -17.54 5.06
N ALA A 12 2.45 -17.89 5.02
CA ALA A 12 1.38 -16.97 5.38
C ALA A 12 1.53 -16.64 6.87
N LYS A 13 2.04 -15.43 7.18
CA LYS A 13 1.75 -14.82 8.48
C LYS A 13 0.23 -14.78 8.58
N ARG A 14 -0.33 -15.24 9.72
CA ARG A 14 -1.77 -15.46 9.96
C ARG A 14 -2.58 -14.15 9.98
N TRP A 15 -2.59 -13.44 8.87
CA TRP A 15 -3.44 -12.28 8.66
C TRP A 15 -4.52 -12.80 7.71
N CYS A 16 -5.72 -13.04 8.26
CA CYS A 16 -6.79 -13.78 7.58
C CYS A 16 -7.38 -13.07 6.34
N ASP A 17 -6.72 -12.06 5.80
CA ASP A 17 -7.10 -11.44 4.53
C ASP A 17 -5.93 -10.60 3.99
N VAL A 18 -6.00 -10.20 2.73
CA VAL A 18 -5.12 -9.18 2.13
C VAL A 18 -5.00 -8.00 3.10
N ALA A 19 -3.78 -7.66 3.50
CA ALA A 19 -3.58 -6.66 4.56
C ALA A 19 -4.03 -5.26 4.15
N TYR A 20 -3.99 -4.97 2.85
CA TYR A 20 -4.24 -3.66 2.25
C TYR A 20 -5.69 -3.50 1.78
N ASN A 21 -6.20 -2.28 1.84
CA ASN A 21 -7.53 -1.92 1.32
C ASN A 21 -7.53 -1.88 -0.20
N PHE A 22 -6.45 -1.34 -0.79
CA PHE A 22 -6.26 -1.26 -2.23
C PHE A 22 -4.86 -1.68 -2.63
N LEU A 23 -4.74 -2.29 -3.81
CA LEU A 23 -3.48 -2.58 -4.45
C LEU A 23 -3.43 -1.90 -5.82
N ILE A 24 -2.26 -1.44 -6.23
CA ILE A 24 -2.07 -0.71 -7.49
C ILE A 24 -1.04 -1.45 -8.32
N GLY A 25 -1.44 -1.88 -9.52
CA GLY A 25 -0.55 -2.50 -10.48
C GLY A 25 0.17 -1.47 -11.35
N GLU A 26 1.29 -1.89 -11.93
CA GLU A 26 1.97 -1.11 -12.99
C GLU A 26 1.23 -1.12 -14.34
N ASP A 27 0.14 -1.87 -14.44
CA ASP A 27 -0.88 -1.73 -15.48
C ASP A 27 -1.75 -0.47 -15.29
N GLY A 28 -1.58 0.26 -14.18
CA GLY A 28 -2.38 1.44 -13.85
C GLY A 28 -3.77 1.11 -13.32
N LEU A 29 -4.03 -0.16 -12.96
CA LEU A 29 -5.29 -0.59 -12.38
C LEU A 29 -5.22 -0.58 -10.85
N VAL A 30 -6.36 -0.25 -10.23
CA VAL A 30 -6.56 -0.35 -8.78
C VAL A 30 -7.38 -1.60 -8.50
N TYR A 31 -6.82 -2.47 -7.68
CA TYR A 31 -7.40 -3.73 -7.23
C TYR A 31 -7.93 -3.55 -5.82
N GLU A 32 -9.20 -3.87 -5.61
CA GLU A 32 -9.82 -3.85 -4.29
C GLU A 32 -9.34 -5.06 -3.47
N GLY A 33 -8.78 -4.79 -2.29
CA GLY A 33 -8.48 -5.78 -1.27
C GLY A 33 -9.61 -5.85 -0.26
N ARG A 34 -9.39 -5.30 0.94
CA ARG A 34 -10.44 -5.20 1.98
C ARG A 34 -11.55 -4.19 1.66
N GLY A 35 -11.33 -3.32 0.67
CA GLY A 35 -12.28 -2.28 0.26
C GLY A 35 -12.39 -1.14 1.26
N TRP A 36 -13.43 -0.33 1.11
CA TRP A 36 -13.59 0.94 1.84
C TRP A 36 -14.08 0.80 3.29
N ARG A 37 -14.75 -0.31 3.61
CA ARG A 37 -15.58 -0.44 4.84
C ARG A 37 -15.07 -1.47 5.86
N ASN A 38 -14.03 -2.21 5.54
CA ASN A 38 -13.48 -3.23 6.43
C ASN A 38 -12.17 -2.75 7.05
N VAL A 39 -12.16 -2.69 8.39
CA VAL A 39 -11.00 -2.42 9.23
C VAL A 39 -9.83 -3.30 8.75
N GLY A 40 -8.74 -2.66 8.30
CA GLY A 40 -7.52 -3.34 7.85
C GLY A 40 -6.86 -4.12 8.99
N SER A 41 -5.92 -5.01 8.67
CA SER A 41 -5.00 -5.57 9.68
C SER A 41 -3.57 -5.05 9.48
N HIS A 42 -3.38 -4.00 8.68
CA HIS A 42 -2.06 -3.60 8.18
C HIS A 42 -1.16 -2.91 9.20
N THR A 43 -1.71 -2.23 10.21
CA THR A 43 -0.93 -1.43 11.16
C THR A 43 -1.59 -1.42 12.54
N TYR A 44 -0.96 -2.05 13.53
CA TYR A 44 -1.45 -2.11 14.91
C TYR A 44 -1.65 -0.68 15.47
N GLY A 45 -2.89 -0.32 15.81
CA GLY A 45 -3.27 1.02 16.33
C GLY A 45 -3.77 2.04 15.30
N TYR A 46 -3.69 1.77 13.99
CA TYR A 46 -4.19 2.65 12.92
C TYR A 46 -5.23 2.00 11.99
N ASN A 47 -5.51 0.71 12.20
CA ASN A 47 -6.44 -0.08 11.40
C ASN A 47 -7.85 0.53 11.29
N ASP A 48 -8.23 1.35 12.27
CA ASP A 48 -9.58 1.88 12.46
C ASP A 48 -9.77 3.26 11.78
N LEU A 49 -8.68 3.89 11.33
CA LEU A 49 -8.65 5.30 10.89
C LEU A 49 -7.84 5.53 9.60
N SER A 50 -7.31 4.48 8.95
CA SER A 50 -6.39 4.65 7.82
C SER A 50 -6.66 3.74 6.63
N LEU A 51 -6.35 4.25 5.45
CA LEU A 51 -6.47 3.53 4.18
C LEU A 51 -5.11 2.97 3.77
N GLY A 52 -4.84 1.69 4.09
CA GLY A 52 -3.67 0.98 3.58
C GLY A 52 -3.72 0.73 2.06
N ILE A 53 -2.75 1.28 1.33
CA ILE A 53 -2.57 1.09 -0.12
C ILE A 53 -1.20 0.46 -0.38
N ALA A 54 -1.12 -0.52 -1.28
CA ALA A 54 0.14 -1.13 -1.70
C ALA A 54 0.34 -1.09 -3.21
N PHE A 55 1.57 -0.92 -3.67
CA PHE A 55 1.92 -1.19 -5.06
C PHE A 55 2.23 -2.68 -5.23
N ILE A 56 1.70 -3.30 -6.29
CA ILE A 56 1.96 -4.70 -6.63
C ILE A 56 3.35 -4.79 -7.25
N GLY A 57 4.33 -5.22 -6.46
CA GLY A 57 5.71 -5.38 -6.90
C GLY A 57 6.73 -5.19 -5.78
N THR A 58 8.01 -5.21 -6.16
CA THR A 58 9.13 -4.88 -5.26
C THR A 58 9.79 -3.60 -5.76
N PHE A 59 9.73 -2.55 -4.95
CA PHE A 59 10.16 -1.19 -5.31
C PHE A 59 11.30 -0.68 -4.41
N VAL A 60 12.16 -1.60 -3.97
CA VAL A 60 13.31 -1.28 -3.09
C VAL A 60 14.38 -0.50 -3.87
N GLU A 61 14.58 -0.82 -5.14
CA GLU A 61 15.64 -0.23 -5.99
C GLU A 61 15.10 0.64 -7.12
N ARG A 62 13.78 0.62 -7.36
CA ARG A 62 13.14 1.39 -8.44
C ARG A 62 11.79 1.92 -8.01
N SER A 63 11.38 3.04 -8.61
CA SER A 63 10.04 3.61 -8.42
C SER A 63 9.00 2.86 -9.27
N PRO A 64 7.71 2.81 -8.85
CA PRO A 64 6.61 2.41 -9.72
C PRO A 64 6.57 3.26 -11.00
N ASN A 65 6.05 2.69 -12.07
CA ASN A 65 5.86 3.43 -13.31
C ASN A 65 4.81 4.56 -13.18
N GLU A 66 4.75 5.43 -14.18
CA GLU A 66 3.84 6.57 -14.20
C GLU A 66 2.36 6.17 -14.10
N ALA A 67 1.97 5.05 -14.70
CA ALA A 67 0.60 4.54 -14.66
C ALA A 67 0.16 4.22 -13.22
N ALA A 68 1.02 3.54 -12.46
CA ALA A 68 0.77 3.25 -11.04
C ALA A 68 0.67 4.53 -10.20
N TRP A 69 1.56 5.50 -10.42
CA TRP A 69 1.49 6.79 -9.73
C TRP A 69 0.21 7.57 -10.03
N LYS A 70 -0.22 7.56 -11.29
CA LYS A 70 -1.47 8.19 -11.71
C LYS A 70 -2.67 7.50 -11.06
N ALA A 71 -2.69 6.18 -11.04
CA ALA A 71 -3.74 5.40 -10.38
C ALA A 71 -3.82 5.73 -8.88
N LEU A 72 -2.69 5.86 -8.19
CA LEU A 72 -2.66 6.26 -6.78
C LEU A 72 -3.28 7.65 -6.57
N LYS A 73 -2.86 8.65 -7.35
CA LYS A 73 -3.40 10.02 -7.23
C LYS A 73 -4.90 10.05 -7.49
N CYS A 74 -5.36 9.39 -8.57
CA CYS A 74 -6.78 9.29 -8.87
C CYS A 74 -7.58 8.60 -7.76
N LEU A 75 -7.02 7.55 -7.16
CA LEU A 75 -7.66 6.85 -6.04
C LEU A 75 -7.80 7.78 -4.83
N LEU A 76 -6.74 8.52 -4.47
CA LEU A 76 -6.78 9.47 -3.34
C LEU A 76 -7.81 10.60 -3.59
N ASP A 77 -7.78 11.20 -4.78
CA ASP A 77 -8.74 12.25 -5.16
C ASP A 77 -10.19 11.74 -5.12
N PHE A 78 -10.42 10.54 -5.65
CA PHE A 78 -11.73 9.90 -5.60
C PHE A 78 -12.16 9.64 -4.16
N SER A 79 -11.26 9.12 -3.32
CA SER A 79 -11.52 8.83 -1.90
C SER A 79 -11.96 10.08 -1.13
N VAL A 80 -11.32 11.22 -1.39
CA VAL A 80 -11.70 12.51 -0.80
C VAL A 80 -13.07 12.94 -1.31
N LYS A 81 -13.31 12.87 -2.62
CA LYS A 81 -14.56 13.30 -3.24
C LYS A 81 -15.78 12.53 -2.74
N VAL A 82 -15.64 11.23 -2.49
CA VAL A 82 -16.76 10.39 -2.01
C VAL A 82 -16.86 10.36 -0.48
N GLY A 83 -15.95 11.03 0.24
CA GLY A 83 -15.96 11.14 1.69
C GLY A 83 -15.39 9.94 2.45
N TYR A 84 -14.66 9.04 1.78
CA TYR A 84 -13.92 7.96 2.46
C TYR A 84 -12.59 8.43 3.04
N LEU A 85 -12.03 9.52 2.52
CA LEU A 85 -10.80 10.13 3.00
C LEU A 85 -11.06 11.59 3.34
N SER A 86 -10.54 12.06 4.47
CA SER A 86 -10.66 13.48 4.83
C SER A 86 -9.83 14.34 3.88
N PRO A 87 -10.26 15.56 3.49
CA PRO A 87 -9.45 16.44 2.64
C PRO A 87 -8.07 16.81 3.22
N ASP A 88 -7.91 16.72 4.54
CA ASP A 88 -6.69 16.97 5.30
C ASP A 88 -5.95 15.68 5.69
N TYR A 89 -6.17 14.59 4.95
CA TYR A 89 -5.51 13.31 5.19
C TYR A 89 -3.99 13.40 5.20
N LEU A 90 -3.37 12.55 6.03
CA LEU A 90 -1.93 12.44 6.15
C LEU A 90 -1.43 11.21 5.38
N VAL A 91 -0.30 11.36 4.71
CA VAL A 91 0.40 10.27 4.04
C VAL A 91 1.59 9.85 4.90
N VAL A 92 1.71 8.55 5.14
CA VAL A 92 2.77 7.97 5.97
C VAL A 92 3.31 6.72 5.26
N ALA A 93 4.62 6.53 5.24
CA ALA A 93 5.20 5.32 4.69
C ALA A 93 5.06 4.17 5.70
N HIS A 94 4.91 2.94 5.22
CA HIS A 94 4.82 1.78 6.13
C HIS A 94 6.08 1.63 7.01
N SER A 95 7.25 2.04 6.50
CA SER A 95 8.52 2.10 7.23
C SER A 95 8.55 3.15 8.35
N ASP A 96 7.69 4.16 8.32
CA ASP A 96 7.62 5.18 9.36
C ASP A 96 6.82 4.70 10.59
N VAL A 97 5.93 3.71 10.40
CA VAL A 97 5.08 3.13 11.45
C VAL A 97 5.45 1.69 11.82
N SER A 98 6.41 1.11 11.12
CA SER A 98 6.85 -0.28 11.32
C SER A 98 8.34 -0.43 11.01
N ASN A 99 9.01 -1.37 11.65
CA ASN A 99 10.41 -1.71 11.40
C ASN A 99 10.62 -2.49 10.09
N LEU A 100 9.91 -2.13 9.02
CA LEU A 100 9.91 -2.81 7.73
C LEU A 100 10.49 -1.90 6.63
N VAL A 101 11.09 -2.51 5.62
CA VAL A 101 11.69 -1.81 4.46
C VAL A 101 10.61 -1.29 3.47
N SER A 102 9.36 -1.72 3.63
CA SER A 102 8.22 -1.31 2.79
C SER A 102 7.89 0.17 3.01
N PRO A 103 7.54 0.97 1.98
CA PRO A 103 7.29 0.60 0.59
C PRO A 103 8.56 0.52 -0.30
N GLY A 104 9.75 0.80 0.25
CA GLY A 104 11.00 0.98 -0.49
C GLY A 104 11.40 2.45 -0.49
N GLU A 105 12.71 2.71 -0.44
CA GLU A 105 13.26 4.07 -0.36
C GLU A 105 12.85 4.96 -1.55
N PRO A 106 12.78 4.48 -2.81
CA PRO A 106 12.32 5.29 -3.93
C PRO A 106 10.88 5.82 -3.75
N ILE A 107 9.97 4.99 -3.23
CA ILE A 107 8.59 5.41 -2.97
C ILE A 107 8.54 6.37 -1.79
N ARG A 108 9.27 6.06 -0.71
CA ARG A 108 9.34 6.90 0.49
C ARG A 108 9.89 8.29 0.16
N SER A 109 10.99 8.36 -0.59
CA SER A 109 11.58 9.61 -1.05
C SER A 109 10.61 10.42 -1.90
N GLU A 110 9.80 9.78 -2.74
CA GLU A 110 8.81 10.50 -3.56
C GLU A 110 7.65 11.05 -2.73
N ILE A 111 7.02 10.22 -1.88
CA ILE A 111 5.90 10.67 -1.05
C ILE A 111 6.34 11.68 0.01
N SER A 112 7.62 11.67 0.43
CA SER A 112 8.15 12.64 1.39
C SER A 112 8.11 14.10 0.91
N LYS A 113 8.00 14.29 -0.40
CA LYS A 113 7.89 15.62 -1.03
C LYS A 113 6.45 16.16 -0.99
N TRP A 114 5.47 15.32 -0.62
CA TRP A 114 4.07 15.70 -0.67
C TRP A 114 3.72 16.60 0.52
N PRO A 115 2.88 17.63 0.34
CA PRO A 115 2.59 18.61 1.40
C PRO A 115 1.86 18.01 2.61
N ASN A 116 1.21 16.87 2.42
CA ASN A 116 0.48 16.13 3.43
C ASN A 116 1.25 14.90 3.97
N TYR A 117 2.53 14.76 3.61
CA TYR A 117 3.38 13.73 4.19
C TYR A 117 3.74 14.07 5.63
N ARG A 118 3.68 13.06 6.51
CA ARG A 118 4.09 13.16 7.90
C ARG A 118 5.13 12.09 8.21
N HIS A 119 6.26 12.54 8.72
CA HIS A 119 7.28 11.72 9.35
C HIS A 119 7.30 12.11 10.83
N ASN A 120 7.27 11.13 11.73
CA ASN A 120 7.27 11.35 13.18
C ASN A 120 8.67 11.07 13.74
#